data_AF-A0A162FEK3-F1
#
_entry.id   AF-A0A162FEK3-F1
#
_cell.length_a   1.000
_cell.length_b   1.000
_cell.length_c   1.000
_cell.angle_alpha   90.00
_cell.angle_beta   90.00
_cell.angle_gamma   90.00
#
_symmetry.space_group_name_H-M   'P 1'
#
loop_
_entity.id
_entity.type
_entity.pdbx_description
1 polymer ?
#
loop_
_entity_poly.entity_id
_entity_poly.type
_entity_poly.pdbx_seq_one_letter_code
_entity_poly.pdbx_strand_id
1 'polypeptide(L)'
;MDIRKIGLVLIFVGIALSVIFIDNHDYLVVALTITVLGLFLVVVGYIEEIKKAKLVNDKLNEDIPRIIQPLITKYSNLNKDYKIQFEDDEYKVKRIQLNQDLEKELTHNLPYLESRDIKKIVIDFNKEQDKMN
;
A
#
# COMPACT_ATOMS: atom_id res chain seq x y z
N MET A 1 -4.98 1.23 -18.56
CA MET A 1 -6.46 1.15 -18.52
C MET A 1 -6.83 0.10 -17.49
N ASP A 2 -7.63 0.42 -16.48
CA ASP A 2 -7.95 -0.52 -15.39
C ASP A 2 -8.89 -1.62 -15.92
N ILE A 3 -8.41 -2.87 -15.94
CA ILE A 3 -9.15 -4.04 -16.47
C ILE A 3 -10.50 -4.19 -15.77
N ARG A 4 -10.60 -3.82 -14.49
CA ARG A 4 -11.88 -3.85 -13.76
C ARG A 4 -12.86 -2.82 -14.28
N LYS A 5 -12.39 -1.62 -14.64
CA LYS A 5 -13.26 -0.58 -15.22
C LYS A 5 -13.80 -1.02 -16.58
N ILE A 6 -12.98 -1.66 -17.40
CA ILE A 6 -13.42 -2.25 -18.68
C ILE A 6 -14.47 -3.34 -18.41
N GLY A 7 -14.21 -4.25 -17.48
CA GLY A 7 -15.13 -5.31 -17.11
C GLY A 7 -16.48 -4.76 -16.60
N LEU A 8 -16.47 -3.72 -15.75
CA LEU A 8 -17.67 -3.05 -15.27
C LEU A 8 -18.49 -2.44 -16.42
N VAL A 9 -17.85 -1.76 -17.38
CA VAL A 9 -18.54 -1.22 -18.56
C VAL A 9 -19.19 -2.33 -19.37
N LEU A 10 -18.49 -3.45 -19.59
CA LEU A 10 -19.06 -4.60 -20.31
C LEU A 10 -20.25 -5.22 -19.59
N ILE A 11 -20.23 -5.28 -18.26
CA ILE A 11 -21.37 -5.75 -17.46
C ILE A 11 -22.58 -4.82 -17.68
N PHE A 12 -22.40 -3.51 -17.59
CA PHE A 12 -23.51 -2.56 -17.80
C PHE A 12 -24.08 -2.64 -19.22
N VAL A 13 -23.21 -2.72 -20.23
CA VAL A 13 -23.64 -2.89 -21.63
C VAL A 13 -24.36 -4.22 -21.82
N GLY A 14 -23.81 -5.32 -21.29
CA GLY A 14 -24.40 -6.64 -21.37
C GLY A 14 -25.79 -6.70 -20.74
N ILE A 15 -25.97 -6.16 -19.53
CA ILE A 15 -27.27 -6.08 -18.84
C ILE A 15 -28.26 -5.25 -19.65
N ALA A 16 -27.86 -4.09 -20.16
CA ALA A 16 -28.74 -3.23 -20.96
C ALA A 16 -29.22 -3.95 -22.23
N LEU A 17 -28.31 -4.64 -22.93
CA LEU A 17 -28.66 -5.44 -24.10
C LEU A 17 -29.56 -6.63 -23.73
N SER A 18 -29.36 -7.27 -22.58
CA SER A 18 -30.23 -8.36 -22.12
C SER A 18 -31.67 -7.89 -21.88
N VAL A 19 -31.86 -6.67 -21.36
CA VAL A 19 -33.20 -6.09 -21.17
C VAL A 19 -33.85 -5.76 -22.52
N ILE A 20 -33.09 -5.22 -23.48
CA ILE A 20 -33.59 -4.85 -24.82
C ILE A 20 -33.99 -6.09 -25.62
N PHE A 21 -33.21 -7.16 -25.54
CA PHE A 21 -33.39 -8.36 -26.36
C PHE A 21 -34.07 -9.52 -25.63
N ILE A 22 -34.85 -9.24 -24.59
CA ILE A 22 -35.46 -10.29 -23.74
C ILE A 22 -36.35 -11.26 -24.54
N ASP A 23 -37.01 -10.79 -25.60
CA ASP A 23 -37.89 -11.58 -26.46
C ASP A 23 -37.16 -12.26 -27.64
N ASN A 24 -35.85 -11.99 -27.83
CA ASN A 24 -35.07 -12.57 -28.90
C ASN A 24 -33.91 -13.42 -28.36
N HIS A 25 -34.11 -14.74 -28.37
CA HIS A 25 -33.25 -15.68 -27.69
C HIS A 25 -31.78 -15.63 -28.16
N ASP A 26 -31.54 -15.46 -29.46
CA ASP A 26 -30.18 -15.45 -30.02
C ASP A 26 -29.38 -14.24 -29.53
N TYR A 27 -30.00 -13.05 -29.55
CA TYR A 27 -29.35 -11.82 -29.06
C TYR A 27 -29.26 -11.79 -27.53
N LEU A 28 -30.21 -12.40 -26.82
CA LEU A 28 -30.15 -12.55 -25.37
C LEU A 28 -28.91 -13.37 -24.95
N VAL A 29 -28.63 -14.49 -25.63
CA VAL A 29 -27.45 -15.34 -25.34
C VAL A 29 -26.15 -14.55 -25.56
N VAL A 30 -26.08 -13.75 -26.61
CA VAL A 30 -24.92 -12.87 -26.88
C VAL A 30 -24.76 -11.83 -25.76
N ALA A 31 -25.84 -11.16 -25.36
CA ALA A 31 -25.81 -10.16 -24.28
C ALA A 31 -25.38 -10.76 -22.93
N LEU A 32 -25.86 -11.97 -22.60
CA LEU A 32 -25.43 -12.69 -21.40
C LEU A 32 -23.95 -13.07 -21.47
N THR A 33 -23.47 -13.50 -22.64
CA THR A 33 -22.06 -13.84 -22.85
C THR A 33 -21.14 -12.62 -22.63
N ILE A 34 -21.54 -11.45 -23.15
CA ILE A 34 -20.83 -10.18 -22.90
C ILE A 34 -20.80 -9.86 -21.39
N THR A 35 -21.92 -10.07 -20.70
CA THR A 35 -22.02 -9.85 -19.25
C THR A 35 -21.07 -10.77 -18.47
N VAL A 36 -21.03 -12.07 -18.81
CA VAL A 36 -20.14 -13.06 -18.18
C VAL A 36 -18.67 -12.74 -18.45
N LEU A 37 -18.33 -12.32 -19.66
CA LEU A 37 -16.96 -11.86 -19.98
C LEU A 37 -16.58 -10.62 -19.18
N GLY A 38 -17.51 -9.66 -19.01
CA GLY A 38 -17.31 -8.49 -18.16
C GLY A 38 -17.01 -8.88 -16.70
N LEU A 39 -17.78 -9.81 -16.13
CA LEU A 39 -17.54 -10.37 -14.79
C LEU A 39 -16.17 -11.03 -14.68
N PHE A 40 -15.79 -11.84 -15.66
CA PHE A 40 -14.49 -12.51 -15.68
C PHE A 40 -13.33 -11.50 -15.64
N LEU A 41 -13.39 -10.43 -16.43
CA LEU A 41 -12.37 -9.38 -16.42
C LEU A 41 -12.27 -8.67 -15.07
N VAL A 42 -13.39 -8.40 -14.41
CA VAL A 42 -13.40 -7.81 -13.06
C VAL A 42 -12.68 -8.75 -12.07
N VAL A 43 -13.01 -10.04 -12.07
CA VAL A 43 -12.39 -11.04 -11.19
C VAL A 43 -10.88 -11.14 -11.43
N VAL A 44 -10.46 -11.24 -12.69
CA VAL A 44 -9.03 -11.29 -13.04
C VAL A 44 -8.30 -10.03 -12.57
N GLY A 45 -8.90 -8.85 -12.77
CA GLY A 45 -8.34 -7.59 -12.30
C GLY A 45 -8.14 -7.55 -10.78
N TYR A 46 -9.09 -8.09 -10.00
CA TYR A 46 -8.93 -8.21 -8.55
C TYR A 46 -7.83 -9.21 -8.16
N ILE A 47 -7.74 -10.36 -8.83
CA ILE A 47 -6.70 -11.36 -8.55
C ILE A 47 -5.30 -10.77 -8.80
N GLU A 48 -5.13 -9.99 -9.86
CA GLU A 48 -3.85 -9.32 -10.14
C GLU A 48 -3.46 -8.33 -9.04
N GLU A 49 -4.40 -7.54 -8.53
CA GLU A 49 -4.14 -6.62 -7.42
C GLU A 49 -3.74 -7.36 -6.14
N ILE A 50 -4.46 -8.44 -5.81
CA ILE A 50 -4.14 -9.27 -4.64
C ILE A 50 -2.74 -9.87 -4.77
N LYS A 51 -2.37 -10.36 -5.97
CA LYS A 51 -1.02 -10.90 -6.22
C LYS A 51 0.07 -9.83 -6.05
N LYS A 52 -0.15 -8.61 -6.56
CA LYS A 52 0.79 -7.49 -6.40
C LYS A 52 0.93 -7.11 -4.93
N ALA A 53 -0.17 -6.98 -4.21
CA ALA A 53 -0.17 -6.67 -2.78
C ALA A 53 0.56 -7.77 -1.98
N LYS A 54 0.33 -9.05 -2.31
CA LYS A 54 1.02 -10.17 -1.68
C LYS A 54 2.54 -10.09 -1.90
N LEU A 55 2.99 -9.79 -3.11
CA LEU A 55 4.42 -9.66 -3.42
C LEU A 55 5.08 -8.54 -2.62
N VAL A 56 4.42 -7.39 -2.48
CA VAL A 56 4.89 -6.29 -1.65
C VAL A 56 4.96 -6.71 -0.18
N ASN A 57 3.94 -7.40 0.32
CA ASN A 57 3.89 -7.86 1.70
C ASN A 57 4.96 -8.93 2.00
N ASP A 58 5.19 -9.85 1.08
CA ASP A 58 6.22 -10.89 1.21
C ASP A 58 7.63 -10.27 1.27
N LYS A 59 7.91 -9.28 0.39
CA LYS A 59 9.16 -8.50 0.46
C LYS A 59 9.29 -7.73 1.77
N LEU A 60 8.22 -7.08 2.20
CA LEU A 60 8.22 -6.34 3.46
C LEU A 60 8.51 -7.26 4.65
N ASN A 61 7.95 -8.46 4.68
CA ASN A 61 8.22 -9.45 5.73
C ASN A 61 9.69 -9.87 5.78
N GLU A 62 10.37 -9.94 4.63
CA GLU A 62 11.82 -10.21 4.57
C GLU A 62 12.65 -8.99 5.00
N ASP A 63 12.22 -7.79 4.61
CA ASP A 63 12.94 -6.55 4.88
C ASP A 63 12.73 -6.03 6.31
N ILE A 64 11.66 -6.44 7.01
CA ILE A 64 11.44 -6.09 8.42
C ILE A 64 12.65 -6.46 9.29
N PRO A 65 13.07 -7.74 9.39
CA PRO A 65 14.22 -8.11 10.21
C PRO A 65 15.55 -7.63 9.63
N ARG A 66 15.64 -7.49 8.30
CA ARG A 66 16.91 -7.22 7.61
C ARG A 66 17.27 -5.73 7.54
N ILE A 67 16.27 -4.86 7.39
CA ILE A 67 16.44 -3.43 7.10
C ILE A 67 15.74 -2.60 8.17
N ILE A 68 14.44 -2.82 8.37
CA ILE A 68 13.63 -1.94 9.24
C ILE A 68 14.08 -2.05 10.70
N GLN A 69 14.15 -3.25 11.27
CA GLN A 69 14.53 -3.45 12.67
C GLN A 69 15.93 -2.91 13.00
N PRO A 70 16.98 -3.15 12.18
CA PRO A 70 18.29 -2.54 12.38
C PRO A 70 18.25 -1.01 12.34
N LEU A 71 17.53 -0.41 11.38
CA LEU A 71 17.38 1.04 11.30
C LEU A 71 16.67 1.59 12.53
N ILE A 72 15.54 1.02 12.91
CA ILE A 72 14.79 1.40 14.12
C ILE A 72 15.67 1.31 15.36
N THR A 73 16.49 0.26 15.48
CA THR A 73 17.43 0.10 16.61
C THR A 73 18.52 1.17 16.60
N LYS A 74 19.15 1.43 15.44
CA LYS A 74 20.16 2.48 15.25
C LYS A 74 19.62 3.84 15.67
N TYR A 75 18.44 4.21 15.18
CA TYR A 75 17.82 5.49 15.45
C TYR A 75 17.23 5.61 16.86
N SER A 76 16.76 4.51 17.45
CA SER A 76 16.37 4.45 18.87
C SER A 76 17.56 4.72 19.79
N ASN A 77 18.71 4.11 19.53
CA ASN A 77 19.94 4.36 20.30
C ASN A 77 20.42 5.80 20.12
N LEU A 78 20.40 6.32 18.90
CA LEU A 78 20.74 7.72 18.63
C LEU A 78 19.83 8.70 19.38
N ASN A 79 18.53 8.42 19.45
CA ASN A 79 17.59 9.25 20.21
C ASN A 79 17.92 9.27 21.71
N LYS A 80 18.33 8.12 22.29
CA LYS A 80 18.80 8.04 23.68
C LYS A 80 20.06 8.87 23.90
N ASP A 81 21.02 8.77 22.98
CA ASP A 81 22.26 9.56 23.04
C ASP A 81 21.96 11.06 22.99
N TYR A 82 21.04 11.48 22.11
CA TYR A 82 20.60 12.87 22.00
C TYR A 82 19.94 13.36 23.29
N LYS A 83 19.11 12.54 23.93
CA LYS A 83 18.47 12.90 25.21
C LYS A 83 19.49 13.10 26.34
N ILE A 84 20.62 12.39 26.30
CA ILE A 84 21.71 12.51 27.29
C ILE A 84 22.58 13.74 27.01
N GLN A 85 22.83 14.05 25.73
CA GLN A 85 23.82 15.05 25.32
C GLN A 85 23.27 16.46 25.17
N PHE A 86 21.96 16.64 24.93
CA PHE A 86 21.36 17.93 24.62
C PHE A 86 20.31 18.36 25.64
N GLU A 87 20.18 19.67 25.85
CA GLU A 87 19.08 20.26 26.61
C GLU A 87 17.74 20.15 25.84
N ASP A 88 16.62 20.29 26.54
CA ASP A 88 15.27 19.97 26.02
C ASP A 88 14.92 20.65 24.67
N ASP A 89 15.33 21.90 24.45
CA ASP A 89 15.02 22.61 23.21
C ASP A 89 15.91 22.19 22.04
N GLU A 90 17.20 21.95 22.28
CA GLU A 90 18.12 21.39 21.29
C GLU A 90 17.76 19.93 20.96
N TYR A 91 17.34 19.16 21.97
CA TYR A 91 16.85 17.80 21.82
C TYR A 91 15.64 17.73 20.88
N LYS A 92 14.67 18.64 21.02
CA LYS A 92 13.49 18.70 20.11
C LYS A 92 13.91 18.90 18.66
N VAL A 93 14.86 19.79 18.39
CA VAL A 93 15.37 20.04 17.02
C VAL A 93 16.08 18.79 16.49
N LYS A 94 16.94 18.17 17.30
CA LYS A 94 17.64 16.92 16.92
C LYS A 94 16.67 15.77 16.67
N ARG A 95 15.58 15.69 17.41
CA ARG A 95 14.53 14.68 17.22
C ARG A 95 13.79 14.86 15.90
N ILE A 96 13.51 16.09 15.48
CA ILE A 96 12.92 16.36 14.16
C ILE A 96 13.88 15.92 13.05
N GLN A 97 15.17 16.25 13.17
CA GLN A 97 16.18 15.85 12.21
C GLN A 97 16.34 14.32 12.12
N LEU A 98 16.34 13.65 13.28
CA LEU A 98 16.38 12.20 13.39
C LEU A 98 15.24 11.52 12.61
N ASN A 99 14.02 12.07 12.71
CA ASN A 99 12.86 11.57 11.98
C ASN A 99 12.99 11.74 10.47
N GLN A 100 13.53 12.89 10.03
CA GLN A 100 13.79 13.15 8.61
C GLN A 100 14.86 12.20 8.05
N ASP A 101 15.92 11.95 8.81
CA ASP A 101 16.99 11.05 8.42
C ASP A 101 16.49 9.60 8.35
N LEU A 102 15.70 9.15 9.33
CA LEU A 102 15.06 7.84 9.32
C LEU A 102 14.13 7.69 8.10
N GLU A 103 13.29 8.68 7.81
CA GLU A 103 12.41 8.67 6.63
C GLU A 103 13.22 8.56 5.33
N LYS A 104 14.34 9.26 5.23
CA LYS A 104 15.23 9.24 4.06
C LYS A 104 15.93 7.89 3.90
N GLU A 105 16.48 7.32 4.97
CA GLU A 105 17.12 5.99 4.92
C GLU A 105 16.09 4.90 4.61
N LEU A 106 14.88 4.95 5.18
CA LEU A 106 13.81 4.01 4.86
C LEU A 106 13.37 4.12 3.39
N THR A 107 13.21 5.33 2.86
CA THR A 107 12.85 5.56 1.45
C THR A 107 13.93 5.05 0.51
N HIS A 108 15.20 5.20 0.86
CA HIS A 108 16.32 4.72 0.06
C HIS A 108 16.38 3.18 0.03
N ASN A 109 16.22 2.54 1.19
CA ASN A 109 16.34 1.09 1.32
C ASN A 109 15.07 0.32 0.90
N LEU A 110 13.89 0.98 0.94
CA LEU A 110 12.59 0.38 0.61
C LEU A 110 11.90 1.15 -0.53
N PRO A 111 12.51 1.20 -1.74
CA PRO A 111 12.02 2.04 -2.85
C PRO A 111 10.66 1.58 -3.42
N TYR A 112 10.20 0.38 -3.04
CA TYR A 112 8.92 -0.17 -3.46
C TYR A 112 7.75 0.25 -2.55
N LEU A 113 8.02 0.85 -1.39
CA LEU A 113 6.99 1.36 -0.49
C LEU A 113 6.59 2.78 -0.88
N GLU A 114 5.30 3.09 -0.71
CA GLU A 114 4.83 4.46 -0.88
C GLU A 114 5.29 5.34 0.29
N SER A 115 5.53 6.63 0.02
CA SER A 115 5.89 7.61 1.04
C SER A 115 4.92 7.62 2.23
N ARG A 116 3.63 7.35 2.00
CA ARG A 116 2.63 7.27 3.07
C ARG A 116 2.93 6.14 4.06
N ASP A 117 3.38 4.99 3.57
CA ASP A 117 3.65 3.83 4.43
C ASP A 117 4.98 4.01 5.16
N ILE A 118 5.99 4.60 4.52
CA ILE A 118 7.23 5.01 5.20
C ILE A 118 6.92 5.98 6.35
N LYS A 119 6.06 6.98 6.11
CA LYS A 119 5.64 7.94 7.15
C LYS A 119 4.93 7.27 8.31
N LYS A 120 4.11 6.25 8.07
CA LYS A 120 3.49 5.47 9.16
C LYS A 120 4.54 4.79 10.04
N ILE A 121 5.57 4.18 9.43
CA ILE A 121 6.68 3.55 10.17
C ILE A 121 7.36 4.59 11.08
N VAL A 122 7.66 5.78 10.55
CA VAL A 122 8.31 6.87 11.34
C VAL A 122 7.38 7.39 12.44
N ILE A 123 6.08 7.52 12.19
CA ILE A 123 5.10 7.93 13.20
C ILE A 123 5.03 6.90 14.33
N ASP A 124 4.93 5.62 13.99
CA ASP A 124 4.82 4.56 14.99
C ASP A 124 6.14 4.41 15.77
N PHE A 125 7.29 4.57 15.11
CA PHE A 125 8.57 4.72 15.79
C PHE A 125 8.54 5.85 16.84
N ASN A 126 8.08 7.05 16.46
CA ASN A 126 8.00 8.18 17.40
C ASN A 126 7.09 7.90 18.59
N LYS A 127 5.91 7.30 18.35
CA LYS A 127 4.99 6.91 19.42
C LYS A 127 5.65 5.95 20.40
N GLU A 128 6.41 4.96 19.91
CA GLU A 128 7.13 4.04 20.79
C GLU A 128 8.25 4.74 21.56
N GLN A 129 8.98 5.67 20.95
CA GLN A 129 9.96 6.48 21.66
C GLN A 129 9.33 7.36 22.74
N ASP A 130 8.13 7.93 22.50
CA ASP A 130 7.40 8.73 23.48
C ASP A 130 6.94 7.91 24.69
N LYS A 131 6.59 6.63 24.50
CA LYS A 131 6.25 5.72 25.60
C LYS A 131 7.44 5.31 26.45
N MET A 132 8.64 5.33 25.87
CA MET A 132 9.90 4.98 26.55
C MET A 132 10.51 6.17 27.30
N ASN A 133 9.97 7.37 27.12
CA ASN A 133 10.42 8.61 27.75
C ASN A 133 9.70 8.88 29.07
#